data_AF-K2CB50-F1
#
_entry.id   AF-K2CB50-F1
#
_cell.length_a   1.000
_cell.length_b   1.000
_cell.length_c   1.000
_cell.angle_alpha   90.00
_cell.angle_beta   90.00
_cell.angle_gamma   90.00
#
_symmetry.space_group_name_H-M   'P 1'
#
loop_
_entity.id
_entity.type
_entity.pdbx_description
1 polymer ?
#
loop_
_entity_poly.entity_id
_entity_poly.type
_entity_poly.pdbx_seq_one_letter_code
_entity_poly.pdbx_strand_id
1 'polypeptide(L)'
;MMSIVAEAGRKHKIEVGVCGGLASDIEGIAALIGLGINKLSVDVPVIATVKAVVRRLSAAQCAGLVRDAIRMNDARTVRQAFKKLMAERGEQ
;
A
#
# COMPACT_ATOMS: atom_id res chain seq x y z
N MET A 1 -3.37 0.71 13.30
CA MET A 1 -4.84 0.80 13.11
C MET A 1 -5.28 0.16 11.80
N MET A 2 -4.77 0.57 10.63
CA MET A 2 -5.24 0.02 9.33
C MET A 2 -5.05 -1.51 9.20
N SER A 3 -4.00 -2.08 9.78
CA SER A 3 -3.78 -3.54 9.84
C SER A 3 -4.90 -4.30 10.55
N ILE A 4 -5.42 -3.76 11.65
CA ILE A 4 -6.51 -4.35 12.43
C ILE A 4 -7.78 -4.43 11.58
N VAL A 5 -8.12 -3.33 10.88
CA VAL A 5 -9.30 -3.28 10.02
C VAL A 5 -9.15 -4.22 8.82
N ALA A 6 -7.99 -4.22 8.18
CA ALA A 6 -7.71 -5.11 7.05
C ALA A 6 -7.77 -6.59 7.46
N GLU A 7 -7.27 -6.93 8.64
CA GLU A 7 -7.35 -8.28 9.19
C GLU A 7 -8.78 -8.69 9.53
N ALA A 8 -9.55 -7.82 10.18
CA ALA A 8 -10.96 -8.08 10.47
C ALA A 8 -11.77 -8.28 9.18
N GLY A 9 -11.58 -7.42 8.17
CA GLY A 9 -12.22 -7.57 6.86
C GLY A 9 -11.90 -8.92 6.22
N ARG A 10 -10.62 -9.31 6.17
CA ARG A 10 -10.23 -10.64 5.67
C ARG A 10 -10.88 -11.78 6.45
N LYS A 11 -10.84 -11.74 7.79
CA LYS A 11 -11.41 -12.79 8.66
C LYS A 11 -12.90 -12.99 8.41
N HIS A 12 -13.62 -11.91 8.14
CA HIS A 12 -15.07 -11.93 7.90
C HIS A 12 -15.44 -11.95 6.41
N LYS A 13 -14.47 -12.05 5.50
CA LYS A 13 -14.68 -12.00 4.03
C LYS A 13 -15.41 -10.73 3.58
N ILE A 14 -15.17 -9.62 4.29
CA ILE A 14 -15.70 -8.29 3.97
C ILE A 14 -14.60 -7.52 3.25
N GLU A 15 -14.94 -6.97 2.09
CA GLU A 15 -14.03 -6.12 1.32
C GLU A 15 -13.76 -4.80 2.06
N VAL A 16 -12.48 -4.45 2.19
CA VAL A 16 -12.03 -3.19 2.79
C VAL A 16 -11.51 -2.30 1.67
N GLY A 17 -12.05 -1.07 1.60
CA GLY A 17 -11.59 -0.04 0.69
C GLY A 17 -11.06 1.19 1.42
N VAL A 18 -10.20 1.96 0.74
CA VAL A 18 -9.65 3.21 1.26
C VAL A 18 -9.93 4.35 0.29
N CYS A 19 -10.40 5.48 0.82
CA CYS A 19 -10.56 6.75 0.13
C CYS A 19 -9.61 7.81 0.71
N GLY A 20 -9.34 8.87 -0.06
CA GLY A 20 -8.53 10.03 0.38
C GLY A 20 -7.07 10.00 -0.09
N GLY A 21 -6.30 11.01 0.32
CA GLY A 21 -4.98 11.32 -0.26
C GLY A 21 -3.95 10.19 -0.21
N LEU A 22 -4.01 9.31 0.78
CA LEU A 22 -3.10 8.15 0.88
C LEU A 22 -3.32 7.13 -0.26
N ALA A 23 -4.54 7.01 -0.78
CA ALA A 23 -4.83 6.16 -1.93
C ALA A 23 -4.27 6.72 -3.24
N SER A 24 -3.87 8.00 -3.25
CA SER A 24 -3.24 8.69 -4.38
C SER A 24 -1.72 8.84 -4.22
N ASP A 25 -1.15 8.43 -3.09
CA ASP A 25 0.29 8.44 -2.82
C ASP A 25 0.92 7.09 -3.19
N ILE A 26 1.99 7.09 -3.98
CA ILE A 26 2.66 5.90 -4.50
C ILE A 26 3.16 5.00 -3.36
N GLU A 27 3.79 5.60 -2.36
CA GLU A 27 4.28 4.89 -1.16
C GLU A 27 3.12 4.33 -0.35
N GLY A 28 2.05 5.12 -0.21
CA GLY A 28 0.80 4.73 0.43
C GLY A 28 0.15 3.52 -0.23
N ILE A 29 0.04 3.52 -1.57
CA ILE A 29 -0.54 2.41 -2.35
C ILE A 29 0.21 1.10 -2.07
N ALA A 30 1.54 1.12 -2.06
CA ALA A 30 2.33 -0.07 -1.76
C ALA A 30 2.07 -0.61 -0.35
N ALA A 31 1.93 0.27 0.64
CA ALA A 31 1.55 -0.12 2.00
C ALA A 31 0.14 -0.71 2.06
N LEU A 32 -0.84 -0.10 1.38
CA LEU A 32 -2.23 -0.58 1.33
C LEU A 32 -2.32 -1.99 0.68
N ILE A 33 -1.65 -2.20 -0.43
CA ILE A 33 -1.58 -3.53 -1.08
C ILE A 33 -0.92 -4.54 -0.16
N GLY A 34 0.18 -4.18 0.52
CA GLY A 34 0.84 -5.07 1.47
C GLY A 34 -0.02 -5.43 2.68
N LEU A 35 -0.95 -4.55 3.06
CA LEU A 35 -1.99 -4.81 4.06
C LEU A 35 -3.13 -5.67 3.52
N GLY A 36 -3.17 -5.99 2.23
CA GLY A 36 -4.24 -6.74 1.57
C GLY A 36 -5.45 -5.90 1.18
N ILE A 37 -5.33 -4.57 1.17
CA ILE A 37 -6.36 -3.65 0.70
C ILE A 37 -6.17 -3.44 -0.81
N ASN A 38 -7.15 -3.88 -1.60
CA ASN A 38 -7.11 -3.86 -3.06
C ASN A 38 -8.19 -2.97 -3.69
N LYS A 39 -9.01 -2.30 -2.88
CA LYS A 39 -10.02 -1.34 -3.32
C LYS A 39 -9.62 0.08 -2.94
N LEU A 40 -9.36 0.89 -3.96
CA LEU A 40 -8.92 2.28 -3.83
C LEU A 40 -9.94 3.21 -4.49
N SER A 41 -10.34 4.26 -3.77
CA SER A 41 -11.13 5.37 -4.31
C SER A 41 -10.23 6.59 -4.42
N VAL A 42 -9.97 7.04 -5.65
CA VAL A 42 -9.06 8.14 -5.98
C VAL A 42 -9.70 9.10 -6.96
N ASP A 43 -9.16 10.32 -7.06
CA ASP A 43 -9.63 11.31 -8.02
C ASP A 43 -9.42 10.84 -9.47
N VAL A 44 -10.36 11.20 -10.34
CA VAL A 44 -10.35 10.80 -11.76
C VAL A 44 -9.00 11.04 -12.46
N PRO A 45 -8.33 12.20 -12.30
CA PRO A 45 -7.08 12.47 -13.00
C PRO A 45 -5.93 11.52 -12.63
N VAL A 46 -5.95 10.91 -11.43
CA VAL A 46 -4.86 10.05 -10.94
C VAL A 46 -5.13 8.56 -11.14
N ILE A 47 -6.31 8.16 -11.61
CA ILE A 47 -6.68 6.75 -11.82
C ILE A 47 -5.65 6.03 -12.70
N ALA A 48 -5.22 6.64 -13.80
CA ALA A 48 -4.27 6.03 -14.74
C ALA A 48 -2.91 5.77 -14.07
N THR A 49 -2.39 6.76 -13.35
CA THR A 49 -1.13 6.67 -12.60
C THR A 49 -1.21 5.62 -11.51
N VAL A 50 -2.29 5.61 -10.71
CA VAL A 50 -2.51 4.61 -9.66
C VAL A 50 -2.56 3.20 -10.26
N LYS A 51 -3.29 2.99 -11.36
CA LYS A 51 -3.33 1.69 -12.04
C LYS A 51 -1.96 1.26 -12.56
N ALA A 52 -1.16 2.18 -13.10
CA ALA A 52 0.19 1.88 -13.58
C ALA A 52 1.11 1.46 -12.42
N VAL A 53 1.04 2.15 -11.28
CA VAL A 53 1.77 1.79 -10.06
C VAL A 53 1.36 0.41 -9.55
N VAL A 54 0.06 0.18 -9.35
CA VAL A 54 -0.49 -1.10 -8.85
C VAL A 54 -0.02 -2.28 -9.69
N ARG A 55 0.00 -2.15 -11.03
CA ARG A 55 0.44 -3.23 -11.93
C ARG A 55 1.91 -3.60 -11.81
N ARG A 56 2.77 -2.71 -11.30
CA ARG A 56 4.21 -2.96 -11.12
C ARG A 56 4.55 -3.53 -9.75
N LEU A 57 3.61 -3.52 -8.81
CA LEU A 57 3.81 -3.95 -7.44
C LEU A 57 3.67 -5.47 -7.27
N SER A 58 4.55 -6.07 -6.47
CA SER A 58 4.38 -7.43 -5.99
C SER A 58 3.71 -7.42 -4.62
N ALA A 59 2.49 -7.95 -4.54
CA ALA A 59 1.75 -8.05 -3.27
C ALA A 59 2.55 -8.79 -2.19
N ALA A 60 3.32 -9.82 -2.56
CA ALA A 60 4.14 -10.57 -1.63
C ALA A 60 5.27 -9.73 -1.00
N GLN A 61 5.96 -8.94 -1.82
CA GLN A 61 7.02 -8.04 -1.33
C GLN A 61 6.44 -6.90 -0.49
N CYS A 62 5.35 -6.28 -0.95
CA CYS A 62 4.65 -5.26 -0.18
C CYS A 62 4.20 -5.79 1.18
N ALA A 63 3.67 -7.02 1.24
CA ALA A 63 3.25 -7.65 2.49
C ALA A 63 4.45 -7.93 3.41
N GLY A 64 5.60 -8.34 2.86
CA GLY A 64 6.85 -8.45 3.60
C GLY A 64 7.25 -7.14 4.26
N LEU A 65 7.33 -6.08 3.46
CA LEU A 65 7.74 -4.77 3.95
C LEU A 65 6.75 -4.19 4.97
N VAL A 66 5.44 -4.41 4.80
CA VAL A 66 4.43 -3.98 5.79
C VAL A 66 4.64 -4.67 7.14
N ARG A 67 4.99 -5.97 7.17
CA ARG A 67 5.26 -6.67 8.44
C ARG A 67 6.45 -6.07 9.19
N ASP A 68 7.47 -5.66 8.45
CA ASP A 68 8.65 -5.01 9.04
C ASP A 68 8.30 -3.57 9.48
N ALA A 69 7.59 -2.83 8.64
CA ALA A 69 7.20 -1.44 8.89
C ALA A 69 6.33 -1.27 10.15
N ILE A 70 5.43 -2.23 10.44
CA ILE A 70 4.59 -2.20 11.66
C ILE A 70 5.44 -2.26 12.94
N ARG A 71 6.66 -2.81 12.86
CA ARG A 71 7.59 -2.91 14.00
C ARG A 71 8.55 -1.73 14.09
N MET A 72 8.53 -0.82 13.12
CA MET A 72 9.38 0.37 13.13
C MET A 72 8.77 1.46 14.01
N ASN A 73 9.61 2.15 14.77
CA ASN A 73 9.18 3.19 15.72
C ASN A 73 9.16 4.61 15.12
N ASP A 74 9.55 4.77 13.85
CA ASP A 74 9.71 6.08 13.22
C ASP A 74 9.10 6.12 11.81
N ALA A 75 8.28 7.14 11.58
CA ALA A 75 7.56 7.32 10.32
C ALA A 75 8.47 7.72 9.15
N ARG A 76 9.64 8.33 9.40
CA ARG A 76 10.60 8.64 8.34
C ARG A 76 11.25 7.36 7.82
N THR A 77 11.64 6.46 8.72
CA THR A 77 12.22 5.16 8.40
C THR A 77 11.26 4.30 7.60
N VAL A 78 9.97 4.28 7.99
CA VAL A 78 8.92 3.60 7.22
C VAL A 78 8.85 4.12 5.78
N ARG A 79 8.71 5.45 5.60
CA ARG A 79 8.64 6.05 4.26
C ARG A 79 9.86 5.75 3.41
N GLN A 80 11.07 5.84 4.00
CA GLN A 80 12.31 5.51 3.29
C GLN A 80 12.34 4.06 2.81
N ALA A 81 11.84 3.11 3.62
CA ALA A 81 11.79 1.70 3.24
C ALA A 81 10.83 1.47 2.05
N PHE A 82 9.65 2.12 2.05
CA PHE A 82 8.73 2.07 0.91
C PHE A 82 9.27 2.77 -0.33
N LYS A 83 9.94 3.92 -0.18
CA LYS A 83 10.64 4.59 -1.30
C LYS A 83 11.68 3.68 -1.94
N LYS A 84 12.47 2.97 -1.14
CA LYS A 84 13.48 2.04 -1.64
C LYS A 84 12.85 0.92 -2.46
N LEU A 85 11.78 0.31 -1.96
CA LEU A 85 11.02 -0.71 -2.70
C LEU A 85 10.51 -0.16 -4.06
N MET A 86 10.03 1.08 -4.09
CA MET A 86 9.55 1.71 -5.32
C MET A 86 10.68 2.06 -6.30
N ALA A 87 11.85 2.48 -5.80
CA ALA A 87 13.01 2.81 -6.62
C ALA A 87 13.57 1.56 -7.32
N GLU A 88 13.73 0.46 -6.58
CA GLU A 88 14.20 -0.84 -7.10
C GLU A 88 13.27 -1.43 -8.18
N ARG A 89 12.02 -0.96 -8.24
CA ARG A 89 10.98 -1.35 -9.20
C ARG A 89 10.85 -0.40 -10.39
N GLY A 90 11.38 0.82 -10.28
CA GLY A 90 11.37 1.83 -11.36
C GLY A 90 12.42 1.58 -12.44
N GLU A 91 13.40 0.72 -12.16
CA GLU A 91 14.49 0.33 -13.06
C GLU A 91 14.23 -1.00 -13.81
N GLN A 92 13.02 -1.55 -13.71
CA GLN A 92 12.57 -2.76 -14.43
C GLN A 92 11.58 -2.43 -15.55
#